data_AF-A0A843HZ18-F1
#
_entry.id   AF-A0A843HZ18-F1
#
_cell.length_a   1.000
_cell.length_b   1.000
_cell.length_c   1.000
_cell.angle_alpha   90.00
_cell.angle_beta   90.00
_cell.angle_gamma   90.00
#
_symmetry.space_group_name_H-M   'P 1'
#
loop_
_entity.id
_entity.type
_entity.pdbx_description
1 polymer ?
#
loop_
_entity_poly.entity_id
_entity_poly.type
_entity_poly.pdbx_seq_one_letter_code
_entity_poly.pdbx_strand_id
1 'polypeptide(L)'
;MTLEDIIKKILQNKKDVKINEEKLRNQAQIAEQIWREIEKNDSGKLFVFRAPPGYGKTEVFSSLIIKNFLQDEWYFPKAYIVEPTHALLTQMKDRLEKSISTFQLNDIFVSEDHGELVYPSYLYSGTVMVTTVDAYVYGYVAKRVKNGGGESGRFSMPVGLEVNSLTVFDEIHLIQDEAYLGPNVMSKIICPLVKAGGYVLLNSATIT
;
A
#
# COMPACT_ATOMS: atom_id res chain seq x y z
N MET A 1 -0.15 -19.24 -9.54
CA MET A 1 -0.90 -19.23 -8.27
C MET A 1 -2.03 -18.21 -8.37
N THR A 2 -3.25 -18.59 -7.97
CA THR A 2 -4.43 -17.70 -8.01
C THR A 2 -4.44 -16.75 -6.80
N LEU A 3 -5.22 -15.66 -6.85
CA LEU A 3 -5.35 -14.79 -5.68
C LEU A 3 -6.09 -15.48 -4.52
N GLU A 4 -6.98 -16.42 -4.80
CA GLU A 4 -7.62 -17.26 -3.78
C GLU A 4 -6.59 -18.10 -3.03
N ASP A 5 -5.67 -18.76 -3.74
CA ASP A 5 -4.59 -19.55 -3.13
C ASP A 5 -3.70 -18.67 -2.24
N ILE A 6 -3.37 -17.47 -2.72
CA ILE A 6 -2.53 -16.52 -1.99
C ILE A 6 -3.23 -16.10 -0.69
N ILE A 7 -4.48 -15.63 -0.77
CA ILE A 7 -5.26 -15.21 0.41
C ILE A 7 -5.42 -16.36 1.39
N LYS A 8 -5.73 -17.57 0.90
CA LYS A 8 -5.87 -18.77 1.73
C LYS A 8 -4.59 -19.06 2.51
N LYS A 9 -3.43 -19.00 1.86
CA LYS A 9 -2.14 -19.25 2.50
C LYS A 9 -1.77 -18.16 3.53
N ILE A 10 -2.10 -16.89 3.26
CA ILE A 10 -1.96 -15.80 4.24
C ILE A 10 -2.81 -16.10 5.49
N LEU A 11 -4.06 -16.51 5.30
CA LEU A 11 -5.00 -16.81 6.40
C LEU A 11 -4.58 -18.02 7.23
N GLN A 12 -4.08 -19.09 6.60
CA GLN A 12 -3.60 -20.30 7.29
C GLN A 12 -2.44 -20.02 8.26
N ASN A 13 -1.66 -18.98 8.01
CA ASN A 13 -0.57 -18.58 8.90
C ASN A 13 -1.02 -17.80 10.14
N LYS A 14 -2.30 -17.45 10.25
CA LYS A 14 -2.88 -16.89 11.48
C LYS A 14 -3.29 -18.04 12.39
N LYS A 15 -2.73 -18.08 13.62
CA LYS A 15 -3.11 -19.08 14.63
C LYS A 15 -4.62 -19.03 14.87
N ASP A 16 -5.23 -20.20 14.95
CA ASP A 16 -6.64 -20.40 15.37
C ASP A 16 -7.71 -19.75 14.49
N VAL A 17 -7.44 -19.49 13.20
CA VAL A 17 -8.43 -18.95 12.27
C VAL A 17 -9.12 -20.07 11.49
N LYS A 18 -10.40 -20.31 11.80
CA LYS A 18 -11.27 -21.11 10.91
C LYS A 18 -11.56 -20.29 9.66
N ILE A 19 -11.13 -20.79 8.51
CA ILE A 19 -11.35 -20.11 7.23
C ILE A 19 -12.85 -20.16 6.90
N ASN A 20 -13.43 -18.99 6.71
CA ASN A 20 -14.76 -18.86 6.12
C ASN A 20 -14.59 -18.84 4.60
N GLU A 21 -14.99 -19.93 3.94
CA GLU A 21 -14.83 -20.13 2.49
C GLU A 21 -15.60 -19.10 1.65
N GLU A 22 -16.78 -18.65 2.10
CA GLU A 22 -17.54 -17.61 1.41
C GLU A 22 -16.81 -16.27 1.46
N LYS A 23 -16.32 -15.90 2.64
CA LYS A 23 -15.51 -14.69 2.82
C LYS A 23 -14.24 -14.73 1.99
N LEU A 24 -13.54 -15.87 1.98
CA LEU A 24 -12.34 -16.09 1.17
C LEU A 24 -12.63 -15.88 -0.32
N ARG A 25 -13.70 -16.48 -0.84
CA ARG A 25 -14.11 -16.32 -2.24
C ARG A 25 -14.43 -14.87 -2.57
N ASN A 26 -15.14 -14.15 -1.70
CA ASN A 26 -15.45 -12.75 -1.93
C ASN A 26 -14.19 -11.87 -1.92
N GLN A 27 -13.26 -12.13 -1.01
CA GLN A 27 -11.95 -11.45 -0.98
C GLN A 27 -11.15 -11.71 -2.26
N ALA A 28 -11.10 -12.97 -2.70
CA ALA A 28 -10.41 -13.37 -3.93
C ALA A 28 -11.05 -12.73 -5.16
N GLN A 29 -12.38 -12.71 -5.27
CA GLN A 29 -13.08 -12.06 -6.37
C GLN A 29 -12.76 -10.57 -6.47
N ILE A 30 -12.74 -9.86 -5.33
CA ILE A 30 -12.38 -8.44 -5.29
C ILE A 30 -10.92 -8.24 -5.69
N ALA A 31 -10.01 -9.07 -5.16
CA ALA A 31 -8.60 -9.02 -5.53
C ALA A 31 -8.41 -9.26 -7.03
N GLU A 32 -9.07 -10.27 -7.60
CA GLU A 32 -9.03 -10.60 -9.04
C GLU A 32 -9.59 -9.47 -9.90
N GLN A 33 -10.64 -8.78 -9.46
CA GLN A 33 -11.16 -7.60 -10.16
C GLN A 33 -10.12 -6.48 -10.21
N ILE A 34 -9.49 -6.17 -9.07
CA ILE A 34 -8.43 -5.14 -9.02
C ILE A 34 -7.24 -5.58 -9.87
N TRP A 35 -6.81 -6.83 -9.74
CA TRP A 35 -5.66 -7.38 -10.44
C TRP A 35 -5.82 -7.35 -11.95
N ARG A 36 -6.97 -7.76 -12.48
CA ARG A 36 -7.27 -7.67 -13.93
C ARG A 36 -7.15 -6.27 -14.48
N GLU A 37 -7.52 -5.26 -13.69
CA GLU A 37 -7.38 -3.87 -14.11
C GLU A 37 -5.94 -3.38 -14.06
N ILE A 38 -5.10 -3.92 -13.15
CA ILE A 38 -3.66 -3.70 -13.14
C ILE A 38 -3.01 -4.38 -14.35
N GLU A 39 -3.37 -5.62 -14.66
CA GLU A 39 -2.80 -6.40 -15.78
C GLU A 39 -3.05 -5.78 -17.15
N LYS A 40 -4.17 -5.06 -17.33
CA LYS A 40 -4.43 -4.32 -18.57
C LYS A 40 -3.35 -3.28 -18.86
N ASN A 41 -2.72 -2.72 -17.82
CA ASN A 41 -1.57 -1.81 -17.89
C ASN A 41 -1.72 -0.62 -18.87
N ASP A 42 -2.95 -0.14 -19.08
CA ASP A 42 -3.23 0.96 -20.02
C ASP A 42 -2.85 2.33 -19.44
N SER A 43 -2.98 2.50 -18.12
CA SER A 43 -2.67 3.72 -17.36
C SER A 43 -2.78 3.47 -15.85
N GLY A 44 -2.30 4.42 -15.04
CA GLY A 44 -2.52 4.40 -13.60
C GLY A 44 -4.00 4.44 -13.25
N LYS A 45 -4.37 3.86 -12.11
CA LYS A 45 -5.77 3.64 -11.76
C LYS A 45 -6.08 3.88 -10.29
N LEU A 46 -7.23 4.49 -10.05
CA LEU A 46 -7.82 4.64 -8.72
C LEU A 46 -8.84 3.54 -8.48
N PHE A 47 -8.61 2.76 -7.43
CA PHE A 47 -9.53 1.75 -6.91
C PHE A 47 -10.13 2.26 -5.60
N VAL A 48 -11.43 2.03 -5.42
CA VAL A 48 -12.14 2.38 -4.19
C VAL A 48 -12.74 1.11 -3.63
N PHE A 49 -12.18 0.63 -2.52
CA PHE A 49 -12.65 -0.57 -1.85
C PHE A 49 -13.36 -0.22 -0.55
N ARG A 50 -14.69 -0.33 -0.60
CA ARG A 50 -15.58 -0.10 0.54
C ARG A 50 -15.99 -1.43 1.15
N ALA A 51 -15.59 -1.67 2.39
CA ALA A 51 -15.95 -2.86 3.13
C ALA A 51 -15.92 -2.60 4.64
N PRO A 52 -16.78 -3.25 5.44
CA PRO A 52 -16.78 -3.06 6.88
C PRO A 52 -15.44 -3.48 7.53
N PRO A 53 -15.11 -2.96 8.73
CA PRO A 53 -13.97 -3.43 9.49
C PRO A 53 -14.03 -4.94 9.68
N GLY A 54 -12.87 -5.59 9.66
CA GLY A 54 -12.78 -7.05 9.77
C GLY A 54 -13.20 -7.83 8.52
N TYR A 55 -13.63 -7.19 7.43
CA TYR A 55 -13.87 -7.87 6.14
C TYR A 55 -12.60 -8.48 5.53
N GLY A 56 -11.43 -8.06 6.01
CA GLY A 56 -10.12 -8.55 5.58
C GLY A 56 -9.58 -7.79 4.37
N LYS A 57 -9.66 -6.45 4.43
CA LYS A 57 -9.09 -5.55 3.42
C LYS A 57 -7.58 -5.78 3.26
N THR A 58 -6.89 -6.01 4.38
CA THR A 58 -5.46 -6.33 4.39
C THR A 58 -5.13 -7.57 3.60
N GLU A 59 -5.91 -8.64 3.73
CA GLU A 59 -5.63 -9.87 2.98
C GLU A 59 -5.80 -9.65 1.48
N VAL A 60 -6.78 -8.83 1.08
CA VAL A 60 -6.97 -8.43 -0.32
C VAL A 60 -5.74 -7.68 -0.84
N PHE A 61 -5.33 -6.56 -0.23
CA PHE A 61 -4.21 -5.80 -0.78
C PHE A 61 -2.86 -6.50 -0.61
N SER A 62 -2.64 -7.25 0.47
CA SER A 62 -1.44 -8.08 0.63
C SER A 62 -1.34 -9.13 -0.47
N SER A 63 -2.47 -9.71 -0.90
CA SER A 63 -2.47 -10.67 -2.00
C SER A 63 -2.08 -10.05 -3.34
N LEU A 64 -2.46 -8.79 -3.60
CA LEU A 64 -2.03 -8.06 -4.80
C LEU A 64 -0.52 -7.83 -4.82
N ILE A 65 0.05 -7.41 -3.68
CA ILE A 65 1.49 -7.20 -3.53
C ILE A 65 2.25 -8.51 -3.76
N ILE A 66 1.83 -9.58 -3.10
CA ILE A 66 2.47 -10.90 -3.22
C ILE A 66 2.32 -11.44 -4.65
N LYS A 67 1.14 -11.31 -5.25
CA LYS A 67 0.90 -11.72 -6.63
C LYS A 67 1.84 -11.01 -7.60
N ASN A 68 2.05 -9.69 -7.42
CA ASN A 68 2.98 -8.91 -8.23
C ASN A 68 4.42 -9.41 -8.14
N PHE A 69 4.90 -9.82 -6.97
CA PHE A 69 6.27 -10.30 -6.80
C PHE A 69 6.45 -11.81 -7.05
N LEU A 70 5.36 -12.57 -7.20
CA LEU A 70 5.40 -14.00 -7.55
C LEU A 70 5.46 -14.27 -9.06
N GLN A 71 5.26 -13.25 -9.89
CA GLN A 71 5.27 -13.36 -11.35
C GLN A 71 6.58 -12.80 -11.92
N ASP A 72 6.87 -13.17 -13.17
CA ASP A 72 8.12 -12.82 -13.84
C ASP A 72 8.20 -11.32 -14.21
N GLU A 73 7.06 -10.72 -14.57
CA GLU A 73 6.96 -9.30 -14.89
C GLU A 73 6.18 -8.56 -13.81
N TRP A 74 6.74 -7.49 -13.28
CA TRP A 74 6.10 -6.69 -12.23
C TRP A 74 5.35 -5.50 -12.84
N TYR A 75 4.13 -5.26 -12.39
CA TYR A 75 3.36 -4.07 -12.77
C TYR A 75 3.73 -2.86 -11.93
N PHE A 76 4.25 -3.08 -10.72
CA PHE A 76 4.79 -2.04 -9.86
C PHE A 76 6.02 -2.56 -9.11
N PRO A 77 7.15 -1.82 -9.07
CA PRO A 77 8.35 -2.22 -8.33
C PRO A 77 8.24 -1.96 -6.81
N LYS A 78 7.25 -1.19 -6.37
CA LYS A 78 7.12 -0.77 -4.96
C LYS A 78 5.66 -0.76 -4.51
N ALA A 79 5.45 -0.97 -3.21
CA ALA A 79 4.14 -0.78 -2.60
C ALA A 79 4.24 0.15 -1.38
N TYR A 80 3.25 1.02 -1.22
CA TYR A 80 3.07 1.85 -0.05
C TYR A 80 1.78 1.49 0.65
N ILE A 81 1.83 1.26 1.96
CA ILE A 81 0.66 1.11 2.83
C ILE A 81 0.64 2.34 3.73
N VAL A 82 -0.34 3.20 3.49
CA VAL A 82 -0.47 4.50 4.12
C VAL A 82 -1.55 4.40 5.18
N GLU A 83 -1.12 4.39 6.44
CA GLU A 83 -1.97 4.33 7.62
C GLU A 83 -2.34 5.73 8.12
N PRO A 84 -3.52 5.90 8.76
CA PRO A 84 -3.95 7.19 9.27
C PRO A 84 -3.16 7.65 10.52
N THR A 85 -2.50 6.72 11.24
CA THR A 85 -1.77 7.04 12.49
C THR A 85 -0.49 6.21 12.67
N HIS A 86 0.48 6.76 13.41
CA HIS A 86 1.74 6.06 13.69
C HIS A 86 1.58 4.75 14.47
N ALA A 87 0.56 4.65 15.33
CA ALA A 87 0.35 3.49 16.20
C ALA A 87 0.05 2.19 15.43
N LEU A 88 -0.37 2.30 14.16
CA LEU A 88 -0.73 1.16 13.32
C LEU A 88 0.45 0.65 12.47
N LEU A 89 1.53 1.44 12.32
CA LEU A 89 2.61 1.13 11.38
C LEU A 89 3.30 -0.20 11.70
N THR A 90 3.77 -0.36 12.94
CA THR A 90 4.49 -1.57 13.35
C THR A 90 3.61 -2.81 13.24
N GLN A 91 2.34 -2.72 13.65
CA GLN A 91 1.40 -3.84 13.51
C GLN A 91 1.16 -4.22 12.04
N MET A 92 1.00 -3.23 11.15
CA MET A 92 0.80 -3.47 9.72
C MET A 92 2.06 -4.05 9.07
N LYS A 93 3.24 -3.52 9.43
CA LYS A 93 4.55 -4.04 9.00
C LYS A 93 4.70 -5.51 9.38
N ASP A 94 4.52 -5.88 10.64
CA ASP A 94 4.64 -7.26 11.11
C ASP A 94 3.70 -8.21 10.35
N ARG A 95 2.47 -7.76 10.06
CA ARG A 95 1.50 -8.53 9.28
C ARG A 95 1.95 -8.74 7.83
N LEU A 96 2.51 -7.72 7.19
CA LEU A 96 3.02 -7.79 5.83
C LEU A 96 4.27 -8.65 5.74
N GLU A 97 5.23 -8.48 6.66
CA GLU A 97 6.44 -9.31 6.72
C GLU A 97 6.09 -10.79 6.88
N LYS A 98 5.14 -11.10 7.77
CA LYS A 98 4.64 -12.46 7.92
C LYS A 98 3.96 -12.97 6.65
N SER A 99 3.18 -12.12 5.98
CA SER A 99 2.52 -12.50 4.72
C SER A 99 3.54 -12.76 3.60
N ILE A 100 4.58 -11.94 3.46
CA ILE A 100 5.61 -12.05 2.43
C ILE A 100 6.51 -13.26 2.68
N SER A 101 6.98 -13.45 3.92
CA SER A 101 7.79 -14.62 4.30
C SER A 101 7.10 -15.97 4.07
N THR A 102 5.76 -16.00 4.14
CA THR A 102 4.93 -17.18 3.79
C THR A 102 5.18 -17.70 2.37
N PHE A 103 5.61 -16.82 1.46
CA PHE A 103 5.86 -17.14 0.05
C PHE A 103 7.35 -17.16 -0.28
N GLN A 104 8.23 -17.13 0.72
CA GLN A 104 9.70 -17.19 0.54
C GLN A 104 10.24 -16.06 -0.35
N LEU A 105 9.55 -14.91 -0.37
CA LEU A 105 9.96 -13.70 -1.09
C LEU A 105 11.02 -12.94 -0.29
N ASN A 106 12.19 -13.55 -0.09
CA ASN A 106 13.23 -13.07 0.84
C ASN A 106 13.86 -11.73 0.43
N ASP A 107 13.83 -11.39 -0.84
CA ASP A 107 14.36 -10.12 -1.37
C ASP A 107 13.35 -8.97 -1.26
N ILE A 108 12.12 -9.26 -0.82
CA ILE A 108 11.06 -8.27 -0.61
C ILE A 108 11.03 -7.91 0.88
N PHE A 109 11.63 -6.77 1.22
CA PHE A 109 11.69 -6.25 2.58
C PHE A 109 10.56 -5.25 2.82
N VAL A 110 9.94 -5.37 4.00
CA VAL A 110 8.98 -4.38 4.51
C VAL A 110 9.73 -3.41 5.41
N SER A 111 9.40 -2.13 5.34
CA SER A 111 9.95 -1.11 6.22
C SER A 111 8.87 -0.14 6.63
N GLU A 112 9.12 0.61 7.69
CA GLU A 112 8.23 1.68 8.15
C GLU A 112 8.91 3.05 8.05
N ASP A 113 8.13 4.10 7.81
CA ASP A 113 8.56 5.52 7.87
C ASP A 113 7.55 6.29 8.72
N HIS A 114 8.02 6.79 9.86
CA HIS A 114 7.23 7.56 10.82
C HIS A 114 7.31 9.07 10.58
N GLY A 115 7.82 9.54 9.44
CA GLY A 115 7.97 10.97 9.24
C GLY A 115 9.21 11.58 9.90
N GLU A 116 9.94 10.81 10.71
CA GLU A 116 10.98 11.31 11.60
C GLU A 116 12.31 11.64 10.90
N LEU A 117 13.09 12.54 11.52
CA LEU A 117 14.39 12.98 11.02
C LEU A 117 15.57 12.23 11.63
N VAL A 118 15.36 11.52 12.74
CA VAL A 118 16.44 10.84 13.49
C VAL A 118 16.84 9.54 12.79
N TYR A 119 15.85 8.73 12.40
CA TYR A 119 16.05 7.49 11.65
C TYR A 119 15.28 7.51 10.31
N PRO A 120 15.64 8.40 9.39
CA PRO A 120 14.83 8.62 8.21
C PRO A 120 15.00 7.51 7.18
N SER A 121 13.91 6.84 6.82
CA SER A 121 13.83 5.91 5.69
C SER A 121 13.50 6.61 4.37
N TYR A 122 13.01 7.85 4.43
CA TYR A 122 12.72 8.72 3.28
C TYR A 122 11.83 8.06 2.23
N LEU A 123 10.92 7.17 2.67
CA LEU A 123 10.02 6.40 1.82
C LEU A 123 10.70 5.49 0.78
N TYR A 124 12.01 5.21 0.89
CA TYR A 124 12.71 4.36 -0.09
C TYR A 124 13.48 3.16 0.50
N SER A 125 13.50 2.97 1.82
CA SER A 125 14.26 1.89 2.47
C SER A 125 13.64 0.49 2.37
N GLY A 126 12.38 0.38 1.91
CA GLY A 126 11.55 -0.82 1.82
C GLY A 126 11.12 -1.15 0.39
N THR A 127 10.96 -2.41 0.00
CA THR A 127 10.20 -2.74 -1.24
C THR A 127 8.70 -2.52 -1.01
N VAL A 128 8.25 -2.86 0.20
CA VAL A 128 6.95 -2.48 0.75
C VAL A 128 7.20 -1.49 1.88
N MET A 129 6.64 -0.29 1.79
CA MET A 129 6.77 0.76 2.79
C MET A 129 5.44 0.91 3.53
N VAL A 130 5.45 0.82 4.85
CA VAL A 130 4.32 1.22 5.69
C VAL A 130 4.62 2.61 6.23
N THR A 131 3.71 3.56 6.06
CA THR A 131 3.96 4.94 6.47
C THR A 131 2.67 5.63 6.88
N THR A 132 2.77 6.80 7.49
CA THR A 132 1.62 7.63 7.79
C THR A 132 1.25 8.53 6.62
N VAL A 133 0.00 8.98 6.59
CA VAL A 133 -0.52 9.91 5.57
C VAL A 133 0.34 11.17 5.46
N ASP A 134 0.70 11.79 6.57
CA ASP A 134 1.52 13.00 6.60
C ASP A 134 2.94 12.75 6.07
N ALA A 135 3.57 11.63 6.42
CA ALA A 135 4.89 11.28 5.95
C ALA A 135 4.90 11.01 4.43
N TYR A 136 3.90 10.27 3.93
CA TYR A 136 3.67 10.03 2.51
C TYR A 136 3.45 11.34 1.74
N VAL A 137 2.50 12.16 2.21
CA VAL A 137 2.21 13.47 1.61
C VAL A 137 3.45 14.36 1.59
N TYR A 138 4.21 14.38 2.67
CA TYR A 138 5.44 15.16 2.75
C TYR A 138 6.53 14.62 1.80
N GLY A 139 6.54 13.32 1.50
CA GLY A 139 7.39 12.71 0.47
C GLY A 139 7.06 13.20 -0.93
N TYR A 140 5.76 13.40 -1.21
CA TYR A 140 5.30 13.93 -2.47
C TYR A 140 5.59 15.42 -2.65
N VAL A 141 5.29 16.25 -1.64
CA VAL A 141 5.32 17.72 -1.78
C VAL A 141 6.65 18.36 -1.38
N ALA A 142 7.48 17.68 -0.58
CA ALA A 142 8.67 18.27 0.01
C ALA A 142 9.93 17.43 -0.24
N LYS A 143 11.09 18.06 -0.02
CA LYS A 143 12.39 17.42 -0.18
C LYS A 143 12.72 16.54 1.03
N ARG A 144 12.15 15.33 1.08
CA ARG A 144 12.52 14.27 2.05
C ARG A 144 13.72 13.48 1.53
N VAL A 145 14.93 14.05 1.61
CA VAL A 145 16.17 13.34 1.22
C VAL A 145 17.30 13.61 2.19
N LYS A 146 18.19 12.62 2.36
CA LYS A 146 19.43 12.81 3.14
C LYS A 146 20.33 13.81 2.41
N ASN A 147 20.66 14.92 3.06
CA ASN A 147 21.69 15.84 2.58
C ASN A 147 23.07 15.19 2.77
N GLY A 148 23.50 14.42 1.77
CA GLY A 148 24.81 13.77 1.74
C GLY A 148 25.98 14.68 1.35
N GLY A 149 25.89 15.99 1.64
CA GLY A 149 26.91 16.98 1.26
C GLY A 149 27.06 17.17 -0.25
N GLY A 150 26.44 18.22 -0.80
CA GLY A 150 26.72 18.73 -2.15
C GLY A 150 26.21 17.89 -3.33
N GLU A 151 25.36 18.52 -4.15
CA GLU A 151 25.18 18.25 -5.59
C GLU A 151 24.50 16.96 -6.09
N SER A 152 24.30 15.90 -5.29
CA SER A 152 23.68 14.63 -5.78
C SER A 152 22.28 14.32 -5.25
N GLY A 153 21.52 15.35 -4.83
CA GLY A 153 20.24 15.16 -4.15
C GLY A 153 19.23 14.40 -5.02
N ARG A 154 18.79 13.24 -4.54
CA ARG A 154 17.70 12.43 -5.11
C ARG A 154 16.33 13.08 -4.85
N PHE A 155 16.22 14.38 -5.08
CA PHE A 155 15.12 15.22 -4.60
C PHE A 155 13.75 14.77 -5.08
N SER A 156 13.69 14.18 -6.28
CA SER A 156 12.48 13.62 -6.89
C SER A 156 12.31 12.12 -6.67
N MET A 157 13.22 11.44 -5.96
CA MET A 157 13.16 9.99 -5.79
C MET A 157 11.91 9.54 -5.03
N PRO A 158 11.50 10.15 -3.89
CA PRO A 158 10.24 9.77 -3.23
C PRO A 158 9.05 9.87 -4.19
N VAL A 159 8.89 11.01 -4.87
CA VAL A 159 7.84 11.22 -5.87
C VAL A 159 7.89 10.18 -6.99
N GLY A 160 9.08 9.90 -7.54
CA GLY A 160 9.26 8.91 -8.61
C GLY A 160 8.90 7.49 -8.17
N LEU A 161 9.18 7.14 -6.92
CA LEU A 161 8.79 5.84 -6.36
C LEU A 161 7.29 5.77 -6.06
N GLU A 162 6.70 6.84 -5.54
CA GLU A 162 5.25 6.94 -5.30
C GLU A 162 4.47 6.80 -6.61
N VAL A 163 4.91 7.45 -7.68
CA VAL A 163 4.30 7.33 -9.02
C VAL A 163 4.40 5.90 -9.58
N ASN A 164 5.48 5.18 -9.30
CA ASN A 164 5.70 3.81 -9.78
C ASN A 164 5.37 2.77 -8.70
N SER A 165 4.22 2.92 -8.05
CA SER A 165 3.84 2.03 -6.95
C SER A 165 2.38 1.61 -6.98
N LEU A 166 2.09 0.54 -6.25
CA LEU A 166 0.78 0.33 -5.65
C LEU A 166 0.73 1.05 -4.30
N THR A 167 0.00 2.15 -4.21
CA THR A 167 -0.25 2.86 -2.95
C THR A 167 -1.63 2.49 -2.41
N VAL A 168 -1.68 1.96 -1.20
CA VAL A 168 -2.91 1.64 -0.47
C VAL A 168 -3.07 2.66 0.65
N PHE A 169 -4.13 3.47 0.61
CA PHE A 169 -4.53 4.29 1.74
C PHE A 169 -5.51 3.49 2.60
N ASP A 170 -5.04 2.97 3.73
CA ASP A 170 -5.88 2.20 4.64
C ASP A 170 -6.66 3.11 5.58
N GLU A 171 -7.91 2.70 5.83
CA GLU A 171 -8.90 3.47 6.59
C GLU A 171 -8.91 4.98 6.29
N ILE A 172 -8.88 5.35 5.00
CA ILE A 172 -8.80 6.75 4.52
C ILE A 172 -9.89 7.66 5.09
N HIS A 173 -11.04 7.09 5.49
CA HIS A 173 -12.12 7.84 6.14
C HIS A 173 -11.73 8.48 7.47
N LEU A 174 -10.70 7.97 8.16
CA LEU A 174 -10.21 8.58 9.39
C LEU A 174 -9.46 9.90 9.14
N ILE A 175 -9.13 10.21 7.89
CA ILE A 175 -8.53 11.48 7.47
C ILE A 175 -9.63 12.51 7.12
N GLN A 176 -10.89 12.08 7.02
CA GLN A 176 -12.01 12.98 6.78
C GLN A 176 -12.23 13.85 8.02
N ASP A 177 -12.15 15.17 7.82
CA ASP A 177 -12.44 16.21 8.79
C ASP A 177 -13.74 16.94 8.42
N GLU A 178 -14.35 17.62 9.39
CA GLU A 178 -15.60 18.37 9.17
C GLU A 178 -15.46 19.46 8.08
N ALA A 179 -14.25 20.01 7.92
CA ALA A 179 -13.96 21.03 6.92
C ALA A 179 -13.53 20.44 5.56
N TYR A 180 -13.51 19.11 5.41
CA TYR A 180 -13.05 18.41 4.20
C TYR A 180 -11.62 18.78 3.74
N LEU A 181 -10.79 19.35 4.62
CA LEU A 181 -9.43 19.74 4.29
C LEU A 181 -8.56 18.52 3.94
N GLY A 182 -8.68 17.44 4.72
CA GLY A 182 -7.96 16.19 4.50
C GLY A 182 -8.24 15.61 3.11
N PRO A 183 -9.51 15.29 2.78
CA PRO A 183 -9.89 14.82 1.45
C PRO A 183 -9.45 15.76 0.31
N ASN A 184 -9.57 17.07 0.50
CA ASN A 184 -9.15 18.05 -0.50
C ASN A 184 -7.64 17.99 -0.76
N VAL A 185 -6.82 17.95 0.29
CA VAL A 185 -5.36 17.81 0.15
C VAL A 185 -5.00 16.46 -0.48
N MET A 186 -5.62 15.37 -0.03
CA MET A 186 -5.39 14.04 -0.57
C MET A 186 -5.71 13.95 -2.06
N SER A 187 -6.80 14.56 -2.53
CA SER A 187 -7.15 14.60 -3.95
C SER A 187 -6.08 15.28 -4.82
N LYS A 188 -5.41 16.31 -4.28
CA LYS A 188 -4.34 17.04 -4.97
C LYS A 188 -3.05 16.23 -5.12
N ILE A 189 -2.96 15.10 -4.42
CA ILE A 189 -1.80 14.20 -4.44
C ILE A 189 -2.16 12.92 -5.22
N ILE A 190 -3.29 12.29 -4.87
CA ILE A 190 -3.77 11.05 -5.50
C ILE A 190 -4.03 11.24 -7.00
N CYS A 191 -4.72 12.32 -7.40
CA CYS A 191 -5.08 12.51 -8.81
C CYS A 191 -3.84 12.64 -9.71
N PRO A 192 -2.82 13.44 -9.37
CA PRO A 192 -1.55 13.44 -10.11
C PRO A 192 -0.83 12.08 -10.14
N LEU A 193 -0.77 11.36 -9.01
CA LEU A 193 -0.13 10.03 -8.94
C LEU A 193 -0.78 9.05 -9.92
N VAL A 194 -2.11 8.97 -9.91
CA VAL A 194 -2.88 8.12 -10.82
C VAL A 194 -2.66 8.53 -12.28
N LYS A 195 -2.70 9.84 -12.59
CA LYS A 195 -2.43 10.34 -13.96
C LYS A 195 -1.01 10.03 -14.44
N ALA A 196 -0.06 9.92 -13.53
CA ALA A 196 1.34 9.62 -13.84
C ALA A 196 1.64 8.12 -13.99
N GLY A 197 0.65 7.24 -13.77
CA GLY A 197 0.81 5.79 -13.91
C GLY A 197 0.67 5.00 -12.61
N GLY A 198 0.53 5.66 -11.46
CA GLY A 198 0.43 5.00 -10.17
C GLY A 198 -0.89 4.26 -9.97
N TYR A 199 -0.83 3.13 -9.27
CA TYR A 199 -2.01 2.42 -8.80
C TYR A 199 -2.34 2.86 -7.39
N VAL A 200 -3.53 3.40 -7.17
CA VAL A 200 -3.97 3.86 -5.85
C VAL A 200 -5.20 3.09 -5.42
N LEU A 201 -5.15 2.47 -4.25
CA LEU A 201 -6.27 1.78 -3.62
C LEU A 201 -6.71 2.53 -2.36
N LEU A 202 -7.92 3.06 -2.38
CA LEU A 202 -8.55 3.67 -1.20
C LEU A 202 -9.37 2.63 -0.47
N ASN A 203 -8.89 2.21 0.70
CA ASN A 203 -9.58 1.28 1.58
C ASN A 203 -10.33 2.02 2.66
N SER A 204 -11.61 1.68 2.83
CA SER A 204 -12.42 2.33 3.85
C SER A 204 -13.66 1.52 4.24
N ALA A 205 -14.13 1.74 5.47
CA ALA A 205 -15.48 1.35 5.87
C ALA A 205 -16.55 2.24 5.23
N THR A 206 -16.28 3.54 5.13
CA THR A 206 -17.21 4.56 4.67
C THR A 206 -16.47 5.57 3.80
N ILE A 207 -16.88 5.79 2.55
CA ILE A 207 -16.39 6.94 1.78
C ILE A 207 -17.64 7.63 1.24
N THR A 208 -17.87 8.84 1.73
CA THR A 208 -18.82 9.80 1.17
C THR A 208 -18.15 10.61 0.07
#